data_AF-A0A533S148-F1
#
_entry.id   AF-A0A533S148-F1
#
_cell.length_a   1.000
_cell.length_b   1.000
_cell.length_c   1.000
_cell.angle_alpha   90.00
_cell.angle_beta   90.00
_cell.angle_gamma   90.00
#
_symmetry.space_group_name_H-M   'P 1'
#
loop_
_entity.id
_entity.type
_entity.pdbx_description
1 polymer ?
#
loop_
_entity_poly.entity_id
_entity_poly.type
_entity_poly.pdbx_seq_one_letter_code
_entity_poly.pdbx_strand_id
1 'polypeptide(L)'
;MSSPFTIGNLRDSAAQFFGSTIGQSPRIASHYQSLPSSVTSQIATPETVGAFVTGENRALWSSRTPATWLDRFAMAATPLRRPAAHLFAQNVVVARQGFFADNDYSRSALSDATSGTFF
;
A
#
# COMPACT_ATOMS: atom_id res chain seq x y z
N MET A 1 5.57 -22.66 7.83
CA MET A 1 4.54 -21.88 7.11
C MET A 1 4.88 -20.41 7.25
N SER A 2 5.15 -19.71 6.14
CA SER A 2 5.43 -18.27 6.14
C SER A 2 4.16 -17.51 6.53
N SER A 3 4.23 -16.59 7.48
CA SER A 3 3.09 -15.73 7.85
C SER A 3 2.63 -14.89 6.63
N PRO A 4 1.32 -14.69 6.45
CA PRO A 4 0.80 -13.90 5.33
C PRO A 4 1.29 -12.44 5.41
N PHE A 5 1.51 -11.82 4.25
CA PHE A 5 1.85 -10.40 4.17
C PHE A 5 0.57 -9.57 4.40
N THR A 6 0.59 -8.66 5.37
CA THR A 6 -0.59 -7.90 5.81
C THR A 6 -0.50 -6.42 5.45
N ILE A 7 -1.62 -5.71 5.59
CA ILE A 7 -1.67 -4.23 5.50
C ILE A 7 -0.76 -3.58 6.54
N GLY A 8 -0.62 -4.17 7.73
CA GLY A 8 0.35 -3.74 8.74
C GLY A 8 1.79 -3.81 8.22
N ASN A 9 2.17 -4.90 7.54
CA ASN A 9 3.51 -5.00 6.95
C ASN A 9 3.73 -3.96 5.84
N LEU A 10 2.71 -3.68 5.02
CA LEU A 10 2.77 -2.65 3.98
C LEU A 10 2.93 -1.25 4.58
N ARG A 11 2.13 -0.93 5.61
CA ARG A 11 2.23 0.33 6.37
C ARG A 11 3.62 0.53 6.95
N ASP A 12 4.17 -0.49 7.60
CA ASP A 12 5.49 -0.40 8.24
C ASP A 12 6.60 -0.22 7.21
N SER A 13 6.52 -0.93 6.09
CA SER A 13 7.46 -0.78 4.96
C SER A 13 7.38 0.62 4.36
N ALA A 14 6.17 1.15 4.16
CA ALA A 14 5.96 2.51 3.65
C ALA A 14 6.51 3.56 4.64
N ALA A 15 6.21 3.43 5.92
CA ALA A 15 6.70 4.33 6.97
C ALA A 15 8.23 4.34 7.02
N GLN A 16 8.87 3.17 6.98
CA GLN A 16 10.33 3.05 6.98
C GLN A 16 10.95 3.64 5.70
N PHE A 17 10.40 3.33 4.53
CA PHE A 17 10.91 3.83 3.25
C PHE A 17 10.85 5.37 3.18
N PHE A 18 9.68 5.96 3.47
CA PHE A 18 9.53 7.41 3.41
C PHE A 18 10.24 8.12 4.55
N GLY A 19 10.27 7.54 5.75
CA GLY A 19 11.01 8.10 6.88
C GLY A 19 12.52 8.19 6.66
N SER A 20 13.09 7.29 5.84
CA SER A 20 14.53 7.25 5.57
C SER A 20 14.98 7.96 4.28
N THR A 21 14.08 8.27 3.36
CA THR A 21 14.44 8.82 2.04
C THR A 21 14.11 10.31 1.90
N ILE A 22 12.84 10.67 1.97
CA ILE A 22 12.34 12.01 1.65
C ILE A 22 11.59 12.69 2.81
N GLY A 23 11.31 11.94 3.88
CA GLY A 23 10.45 12.34 4.98
C GLY A 23 9.01 11.84 4.80
N GLN A 24 8.37 11.46 5.91
CA GLN A 24 6.97 11.02 5.90
C GLN A 24 6.02 12.22 6.07
N SER A 25 4.96 12.28 5.26
CA SER A 25 3.86 13.24 5.46
C SER A 25 3.27 13.10 6.87
N PRO A 26 3.19 14.19 7.65
CA PRO A 26 2.57 14.17 8.97
C PRO A 26 1.11 13.70 8.96
N ARG A 27 0.34 14.04 7.91
CA ARG A 27 -1.06 13.60 7.78
C ARG A 27 -1.18 12.10 7.57
N ILE A 28 -0.32 11.51 6.74
CA ILE A 28 -0.28 10.06 6.53
C ILE A 28 0.23 9.36 7.79
N ALA A 29 1.24 9.90 8.46
CA ALA A 29 1.74 9.35 9.72
C ALA A 29 0.66 9.32 10.81
N SER A 30 -0.11 10.42 10.94
CA SER A 30 -1.25 10.48 11.86
C SER A 30 -2.34 9.48 11.46
N HIS A 31 -2.62 9.34 10.16
CA HIS A 31 -3.54 8.32 9.67
C HIS A 31 -3.11 6.91 10.08
N TYR A 32 -1.83 6.56 9.94
CA TYR A 32 -1.30 5.26 10.34
C TYR A 32 -1.48 4.96 11.83
N GLN A 33 -1.31 5.96 12.69
CA GLN A 33 -1.54 5.82 14.14
C GLN A 33 -3.02 5.59 14.48
N SER A 34 -3.94 6.04 13.61
CA SER A 34 -5.39 5.87 13.77
C SER A 34 -5.93 4.56 13.19
N LEU A 35 -5.12 3.77 12.48
CA LEU A 35 -5.58 2.53 11.86
C LEU A 35 -5.92 1.49 12.93
N PRO A 36 -7.14 0.90 12.91
CA PRO A 36 -7.51 -0.13 13.85
C PRO A 36 -6.74 -1.43 13.56
N SER A 37 -6.54 -2.24 14.61
CA SER A 37 -5.87 -3.54 14.49
C SER A 37 -6.54 -4.48 13.48
N SER A 38 -7.87 -4.38 13.36
CA SER A 38 -8.66 -5.13 12.38
C SER A 38 -8.28 -4.82 10.94
N VAL A 39 -7.84 -3.60 10.63
CA VAL A 39 -7.36 -3.22 9.29
C VAL A 39 -5.92 -3.66 9.10
N THR A 40 -5.03 -3.43 10.09
CA THR A 40 -3.61 -3.79 9.95
C THR A 40 -3.37 -5.29 9.88
N SER A 41 -4.29 -6.11 10.41
CA SER A 41 -4.23 -7.56 10.35
C SER A 41 -4.81 -8.17 9.06
N GLN A 42 -5.41 -7.36 8.18
CA GLN A 42 -5.91 -7.86 6.90
C GLN A 42 -4.76 -8.33 6.01
N ILE A 43 -4.97 -9.44 5.31
CA ILE A 43 -4.06 -9.92 4.27
C ILE A 43 -4.01 -8.88 3.15
N ALA A 44 -2.81 -8.61 2.64
CA ALA A 44 -2.63 -7.73 1.50
C ALA A 44 -3.14 -8.42 0.23
N THR A 45 -4.28 -7.95 -0.26
CA THR A 45 -4.89 -8.29 -1.55
C THR A 45 -5.01 -7.00 -2.37
N PRO A 46 -5.28 -7.06 -3.68
CA PRO A 46 -5.49 -5.85 -4.47
C PRO A 46 -6.55 -4.91 -3.86
N GLU A 47 -7.65 -5.46 -3.32
CA GLU A 47 -8.74 -4.69 -2.73
C GLU A 47 -8.29 -4.01 -1.42
N THR A 48 -7.66 -4.76 -0.51
CA THR A 48 -7.25 -4.22 0.79
C THR A 48 -6.11 -3.21 0.64
N VAL A 49 -5.19 -3.42 -0.30
CA VAL A 49 -4.15 -2.45 -0.66
C VAL A 49 -4.75 -1.20 -1.30
N GLY A 50 -5.72 -1.36 -2.20
CA GLY A 50 -6.44 -0.24 -2.81
C GLY A 50 -7.20 0.61 -1.78
N ALA A 51 -7.87 -0.05 -0.83
CA ALA A 51 -8.57 0.60 0.28
C ALA A 51 -7.60 1.34 1.21
N PHE A 52 -6.47 0.70 1.54
CA PHE A 52 -5.40 1.30 2.34
C PHE A 52 -4.91 2.61 1.71
N VAL A 53 -4.46 2.58 0.44
CA VAL A 53 -3.95 3.77 -0.25
C VAL A 53 -5.02 4.86 -0.40
N THR A 54 -6.29 4.47 -0.62
CA THR A 54 -7.41 5.42 -0.67
C THR A 54 -7.57 6.15 0.66
N GLY A 55 -7.43 5.44 1.78
CA GLY A 55 -7.40 6.03 3.13
C GLY A 55 -6.27 7.04 3.30
N GLU A 56 -5.05 6.70 2.85
CA GLU A 56 -3.92 7.62 2.93
C GLU A 56 -4.11 8.87 2.08
N ASN A 57 -4.64 8.72 0.86
CA ASN A 57 -4.92 9.85 -0.02
C ASN A 57 -6.01 10.75 0.58
N ARG A 58 -7.05 10.16 1.17
CA ARG A 58 -8.08 10.92 1.88
C ARG A 58 -7.50 11.70 3.06
N ALA A 59 -6.58 11.10 3.82
CA ALA A 59 -5.93 11.74 4.97
C ALA A 59 -5.15 13.00 4.57
N LEU A 60 -4.55 13.03 3.37
CA LEU A 60 -3.87 14.21 2.86
C LEU A 60 -4.80 15.41 2.69
N TRP A 61 -6.07 15.18 2.36
CA TRP A 61 -7.05 16.23 2.04
C TRP A 61 -8.03 16.53 3.18
N SER A 62 -8.15 15.65 4.18
CA SER A 62 -9.17 15.78 5.23
C SER A 62 -8.77 16.69 6.41
N SER A 63 -7.52 17.14 6.50
CA SER A 63 -7.06 17.95 7.63
C SER A 63 -7.41 19.43 7.46
N ARG A 64 -7.88 20.05 8.57
CA ARG A 64 -8.15 21.50 8.68
C ARG A 64 -6.89 22.34 8.93
N THR A 65 -5.78 21.72 9.29
CA THR A 65 -4.50 22.43 9.43
C THR A 65 -3.93 22.77 8.05
N PRO A 66 -3.03 23.76 7.92
CA PRO A 66 -2.28 23.98 6.70
C PRO A 66 -1.42 22.76 6.32
N ALA A 67 -1.28 22.48 5.02
CA ALA A 67 -0.45 21.37 4.54
C ALA A 67 1.03 21.71 4.61
N THR A 68 1.82 20.81 5.20
CA THR A 68 3.29 20.93 5.20
C THR A 68 3.86 20.70 3.79
N TRP A 69 5.13 21.01 3.59
CA TRP A 69 5.80 20.74 2.32
C TRP A 69 5.82 19.23 2.01
N LEU A 70 6.01 18.38 3.02
CA LEU A 70 5.93 16.91 2.91
C LEU A 70 4.53 16.43 2.51
N ASP A 71 3.48 17.02 3.09
CA ASP A 71 2.10 16.73 2.67
C ASP A 71 1.89 17.10 1.20
N ARG A 72 2.46 18.21 0.74
CA ARG A 72 2.36 18.65 -0.68
C ARG A 72 3.05 17.69 -1.63
N PHE A 73 4.24 17.18 -1.29
CA PHE A 73 4.89 16.14 -2.08
C PHE A 73 4.05 14.86 -2.11
N ALA A 74 3.50 14.43 -0.98
CA ALA A 74 2.63 13.26 -0.93
C ALA A 74 1.34 13.47 -1.74
N MET A 75 0.77 14.68 -1.73
CA MET A 75 -0.38 15.06 -2.56
C MET A 75 -0.03 15.00 -4.05
N ALA A 76 1.12 15.55 -4.45
CA ALA A 76 1.59 15.47 -5.84
C ALA A 76 1.87 14.03 -6.30
N ALA A 77 2.31 13.17 -5.38
CA ALA A 77 2.58 11.76 -5.66
C ALA A 77 1.31 10.87 -5.69
N THR A 78 0.15 11.36 -5.23
CA THR A 78 -1.16 10.66 -5.20
C THR A 78 -1.42 9.72 -6.40
N PRO A 79 -1.29 10.15 -7.68
CA PRO A 79 -1.57 9.28 -8.83
C PRO A 79 -0.67 8.03 -8.89
N LEU A 80 0.55 8.10 -8.34
CA LEU A 80 1.53 7.02 -8.38
C LEU A 80 1.49 6.12 -7.14
N ARG A 81 0.89 6.57 -6.04
CA ARG A 81 0.92 5.83 -4.76
C ARG A 81 0.21 4.48 -4.83
N ARG A 82 -0.95 4.44 -5.49
CA ARG A 82 -1.71 3.19 -5.66
C ARG A 82 -0.97 2.16 -6.51
N PRO A 83 -0.54 2.47 -7.75
CA PRO A 83 0.22 1.50 -8.54
C PRO A 83 1.53 1.09 -7.86
N ALA A 84 2.25 2.02 -7.21
CA ALA A 84 3.46 1.68 -6.46
C ALA A 84 3.19 0.70 -5.30
N ALA A 85 2.12 0.90 -4.54
CA ALA A 85 1.75 0.00 -3.44
C ALA A 85 1.36 -1.40 -3.96
N HIS A 86 0.64 -1.48 -5.08
CA HIS A 86 0.33 -2.77 -5.71
C HIS A 86 1.59 -3.49 -6.19
N LEU A 87 2.49 -2.79 -6.90
CA LEU A 87 3.75 -3.38 -7.36
C LEU A 87 4.62 -3.87 -6.19
N PHE A 88 4.71 -3.09 -5.12
CA PHE A 88 5.45 -3.49 -3.93
C PHE A 88 4.82 -4.72 -3.27
N ALA A 89 3.50 -4.69 -3.02
CA ALA A 89 2.79 -5.81 -2.41
C ALA A 89 2.92 -7.09 -3.25
N GLN A 90 2.77 -6.99 -4.57
CA GLN A 90 2.93 -8.12 -5.49
C GLN A 90 4.35 -8.71 -5.41
N ASN A 91 5.40 -7.89 -5.48
CA ASN A 91 6.78 -8.37 -5.39
C ASN A 91 7.07 -9.07 -4.05
N VAL A 92 6.58 -8.51 -2.95
CA VAL A 92 6.79 -9.10 -1.61
C VAL A 92 6.00 -10.40 -1.45
N VAL A 93 4.76 -10.45 -1.94
CA VAL A 93 3.92 -11.65 -1.90
C VAL A 93 4.55 -12.76 -2.74
N VAL A 94 4.99 -12.46 -3.97
CA VAL A 94 5.69 -13.42 -4.84
C VAL A 94 7.00 -13.91 -4.19
N ALA A 95 7.80 -13.01 -3.61
CA ALA A 95 9.06 -13.38 -2.95
C ALA A 95 8.86 -14.23 -1.69
N ARG A 96 7.79 -13.99 -0.90
CA ARG A 96 7.54 -14.70 0.36
C ARG A 96 6.76 -15.99 0.22
N GLN A 97 5.85 -16.05 -0.73
CA GLN A 97 4.93 -17.18 -0.91
C GLN A 97 5.28 -18.03 -2.13
N GLY A 98 6.13 -17.53 -3.03
CA GLY A 98 6.48 -18.18 -4.28
C GLY A 98 5.48 -17.87 -5.40
N PHE A 99 5.94 -18.01 -6.65
CA PHE A 99 5.17 -17.72 -7.87
C PHE A 99 3.85 -18.51 -7.98
N PHE A 100 3.75 -19.64 -7.27
CA PHE A 100 2.65 -20.61 -7.34
C PHE A 100 1.85 -20.73 -6.03
N ALA A 101 2.09 -19.87 -5.03
CA ALA A 101 1.19 -19.82 -3.89
C ALA A 101 -0.16 -19.25 -4.33
N ASP A 102 -1.23 -19.95 -3.97
CA ASP A 102 -2.62 -19.61 -4.22
C ASP A 102 -2.99 -18.34 -3.42
N ASN A 103 -2.64 -17.16 -3.94
CA ASN A 103 -2.93 -15.86 -3.34
C ASN A 103 -3.59 -14.94 -4.37
N ASP A 104 -4.36 -13.96 -3.92
CA ASP A 104 -5.18 -13.16 -4.84
C ASP A 104 -4.36 -12.32 -5.83
N TYR A 105 -3.10 -11.99 -5.51
CA TYR A 105 -2.16 -11.34 -6.44
C TYR A 105 -1.62 -12.28 -7.51
N SER A 106 -1.36 -13.54 -7.18
CA SER A 106 -0.99 -14.56 -8.16
C SER A 106 -2.20 -14.94 -9.01
N ARG A 107 -3.42 -14.99 -8.43
CA ARG A 107 -4.67 -15.22 -9.17
C ARG A 107 -5.02 -14.07 -10.12
N SER A 108 -4.83 -12.81 -9.71
CA SER A 108 -4.99 -11.67 -10.63
C SER A 108 -3.92 -11.68 -11.72
N ALA A 109 -2.66 -11.97 -11.39
CA ALA A 109 -1.59 -12.09 -12.38
C ALA A 109 -1.80 -13.27 -13.35
N LEU A 110 -2.31 -14.41 -12.86
CA LEU A 110 -2.68 -15.58 -13.68
C LEU A 110 -3.88 -15.27 -14.58
N SER A 111 -4.90 -14.58 -14.06
CA SER A 111 -6.06 -14.10 -14.81
C SER A 111 -5.65 -13.17 -15.96
N ASP A 112 -4.77 -12.19 -15.69
CA ASP A 112 -4.29 -11.26 -16.72
C ASP A 112 -3.36 -11.95 -17.74
N ALA A 113 -2.51 -12.87 -17.29
CA ALA A 113 -1.65 -13.68 -18.17
C ALA A 113 -2.44 -14.64 -19.07
N THR A 114 -3.60 -15.14 -18.62
CA THR A 114 -4.48 -16.01 -19.41
C THR A 114 -5.50 -15.24 -20.26
N SER A 115 -5.78 -13.97 -19.93
CA SER A 115 -6.72 -13.11 -20.69
C SER A 115 -6.10 -12.41 -21.89
N GLY A 116 -4.77 -12.50 -22.09
CA GLY A 116 -4.09 -11.98 -23.28
C GLY A 116 -4.03 -10.45 -23.39
N THR A 117 -4.47 -9.71 -22.38
CA THR A 117 -4.41 -8.25 -22.31
C THR A 117 -3.13 -7.78 -21.66
N PHE A 118 -2.02 -7.92 -22.36
CA PHE A 118 -0.88 -7.01 -22.21
C PHE A 118 -0.93 -6.06 -23.40
N PHE A 119 -1.22 -4.78 -23.12
CA PHE A 119 -1.02 -3.53 -23.88
C PHE A 119 -2.22 -2.58 -23.70
#